data_AF-A0AAU0NAQ3-F1
#
_entry.id   AF-A0AAU0NAQ3-F1
#
_cell.length_a   1.000
_cell.length_b   1.000
_cell.length_c   1.000
_cell.angle_alpha   90.00
_cell.angle_beta   90.00
_cell.angle_gamma   90.00
#
_symmetry.space_group_name_H-M   'P 1'
#
loop_
_entity.id
_entity.type
_entity.pdbx_description
1 polymer ?
#
loop_
_entity_poly.entity_id
_entity_poly.type
_entity_poly.pdbx_seq_one_letter_code
_entity_poly.pdbx_strand_id
1 'polypeptide(L)' 'MEHSTTIRAESVDKAIKIGLTKLNISESEANINIISEGKKGLFGFGKQDAIVEISKNASISELTAEIEKQVEEKR' A
#
# COMPACT_ATOMS: atom_id res chain seq x y z
N MET A 1 5.45 -6.42 11.54
CA MET A 1 4.95 -5.07 11.20
C MET A 1 3.96 -5.25 10.05
N GLU A 2 2.89 -4.48 9.96
CA GLU A 2 2.01 -4.60 8.79
C GLU A 2 2.74 -4.04 7.55
N HIS A 3 3.01 -4.90 6.57
CA HIS A 3 3.72 -4.52 5.34
C HIS A 3 2.77 -4.06 4.23
N SER A 4 1.46 -3.99 4.51
CA SER A 4 0.45 -3.56 3.54
C SER A 4 -0.72 -2.84 4.21
N THR A 5 -1.41 -2.00 3.45
CA THR A 5 -2.65 -1.35 3.87
C THR A 5 -3.59 -1.17 2.68
N THR A 6 -4.90 -1.33 2.90
CA THR A 6 -5.92 -1.05 1.88
C THR A 6 -6.62 0.26 2.19
N ILE A 7 -6.61 1.18 1.23
CA ILE A 7 -7.18 2.53 1.35
C ILE A 7 -8.35 2.70 0.39
N ARG A 8 -9.43 3.30 0.90
CA ARG A 8 -10.57 3.76 0.10
C ARG A 8 -10.57 5.29 0.06
N ALA A 9 -10.72 5.87 -1.13
CA ALA A 9 -10.78 7.32 -1.31
C ALA A 9 -11.53 7.71 -2.58
N GLU A 10 -11.83 9.01 -2.74
CA GLU A 10 -12.59 9.53 -3.90
C GLU A 10 -11.90 9.30 -5.26
N SER A 11 -10.58 9.12 -5.26
CA SER A 11 -9.76 8.85 -6.43
C SER A 11 -8.56 7.98 -6.07
N VAL A 12 -7.99 7.30 -7.08
CA VAL A 12 -6.77 6.49 -6.94
C VAL A 12 -5.63 7.32 -6.35
N ASP A 13 -5.37 8.51 -6.88
CA ASP A 13 -4.28 9.39 -6.41
C ASP A 13 -4.41 9.74 -4.92
N LYS A 14 -5.65 9.96 -4.46
CA LYS A 14 -5.90 10.27 -3.05
C LYS A 14 -5.69 9.04 -2.17
N ALA A 15 -6.13 7.87 -2.63
CA ALA A 15 -5.89 6.61 -1.92
C ALA A 15 -4.39 6.31 -1.81
N ILE A 16 -3.62 6.53 -2.88
CA ILE A 16 -2.15 6.39 -2.91
C ILE A 16 -1.50 7.30 -1.88
N LYS A 17 -1.76 8.61 -1.93
CA LYS A 17 -1.16 9.58 -0.99
C LYS A 17 -1.44 9.24 0.48
N ILE A 18 -2.67 8.84 0.78
CA ILE A 18 -3.06 8.44 2.15
C ILE A 18 -2.28 7.19 2.58
N GLY A 19 -2.16 6.19 1.70
CA GLY A 19 -1.47 4.93 2.04
C GLY A 19 0.04 5.10 2.19
N LEU A 20 0.69 5.86 1.30
CA LEU A 20 2.12 6.21 1.44
C LEU A 20 2.39 6.92 2.77
N THR A 21 1.52 7.87 3.14
CA THR A 21 1.61 8.59 4.43
C THR A 21 1.41 7.64 5.61
N LYS A 22 0.43 6.74 5.53
CA LYS A 22 0.15 5.75 6.60
C LYS A 22 1.29 4.78 6.83
N LEU A 23 1.92 4.32 5.75
CA LEU A 23 3.07 3.43 5.83
C LEU A 23 4.38 4.18 6.06
N ASN A 24 4.37 5.51 5.95
CA ASN A 24 5.54 6.39 6.04
C ASN A 24 6.66 5.95 5.08
N ILE A 25 6.29 5.70 3.82
CA ILE A 25 7.20 5.27 2.75
C ILE A 25 7.07 6.19 1.54
N SER A 26 8.13 6.22 0.72
CA SER A 26 8.08 6.89 -0.57
C SER A 26 7.38 6.04 -1.62
N GLU A 27 6.96 6.67 -2.71
CA GLU A 27 6.30 5.99 -3.85
C GLU A 27 7.22 4.96 -4.53
N SER A 28 8.54 5.20 -4.54
CA SER A 28 9.56 4.25 -5.02
C SER A 28 9.69 3.00 -4.16
N GLU A 29 9.31 3.08 -2.88
CA GLU A 29 9.33 1.96 -1.94
C GLU A 29 7.97 1.27 -1.85
N ALA A 30 6.99 1.70 -2.65
CA ALA A 30 5.63 1.18 -2.58
C ALA A 30 5.32 0.27 -3.78
N ASN A 31 4.70 -0.87 -3.49
CA ASN A 31 3.97 -1.64 -4.47
C ASN A 31 2.48 -1.24 -4.37
N ILE A 32 1.92 -0.75 -5.47
CA ILE A 32 0.57 -0.18 -5.54
C ILE A 32 -0.29 -1.11 -6.39
N ASN A 33 -1.35 -1.64 -5.80
CA ASN A 33 -2.34 -2.50 -6.45
C ASN A 33 -3.71 -1.80 -6.45
N ILE A 34 -4.17 -1.38 -7.62
CA ILE A 34 -5.47 -0.72 -7.77
C ILE A 34 -6.56 -1.79 -7.87
N ILE A 35 -7.31 -1.98 -6.79
CA ILE A 35 -8.42 -2.93 -6.71
C ILE A 35 -9.65 -2.37 -7.44
N SER A 36 -9.86 -1.05 -7.34
CA SER A 36 -10.95 -0.34 -8.03
C SER A 36 -10.52 1.11 -8.27
N GLU A 37 -10.69 1.60 -9.49
CA GLU A 37 -10.42 3.00 -9.83
C GLU A 37 -11.48 3.98 -9.26
N GLY A 38 -12.60 3.43 -8.79
CA GLY A 38 -13.78 4.22 -8.43
C GLY A 38 -14.58 4.64 -9.66
N LYS A 39 -15.78 5.19 -9.44
CA LYS A 39 -16.67 5.68 -10.50
C LYS A 39 -17.28 6.99 -10.07
N LYS A 40 -17.28 7.99 -10.96
CA LYS A 40 -17.88 9.30 -10.70
C LYS A 40 -19.41 9.26 -10.61
N GLY A 41 -20.04 8.24 -11.18
CA GLY A 41 -21.50 8.16 -11.30
C GLY A 41 -22.05 9.18 -12.30
N LEU A 42 -23.36 9.14 -12.57
CA LEU A 42 -24.05 10.12 -13.42
C LEU A 42 -24.81 11.08 -12.51
N PHE A 43 -24.53 12.39 -12.62
CA PHE A 43 -25.11 13.44 -11.75
C PHE A 43 -24.98 13.20 -10.24
N GLY A 44 -23.90 12.53 -9.79
CA GLY A 44 -23.65 12.23 -8.37
C GLY A 44 -24.34 10.96 -7.85
N PHE A 45 -25.16 10.30 -8.67
CA PHE A 45 -25.76 9.00 -8.34
C PHE A 45 -24.85 7.84 -8.74
N GLY A 46 -24.74 6.85 -7.86
CA GLY A 46 -23.95 5.64 -8.10
C GLY A 46 -22.43 5.88 -8.05
N LYS A 47 -21.96 6.93 -7.36
CA LYS A 47 -20.53 7.12 -7.15
C LYS A 47 -19.95 5.96 -6.34
N GLN A 48 -18.76 5.51 -6.72
CA GLN A 48 -18.01 4.49 -6.01
C GLN A 48 -16.60 5.00 -5.74
N ASP A 49 -16.11 4.79 -4.53
CA ASP A 49 -14.75 5.15 -4.16
C ASP A 49 -13.73 4.25 -4.88
N ALA A 50 -12.55 4.82 -5.12
CA ALA A 50 -11.37 4.06 -5.48
C ALA A 50 -10.91 3.22 -4.28
N ILE A 51 -10.38 2.03 -4.57
CA ILE A 51 -9.82 1.11 -3.60
C ILE A 51 -8.42 0.74 -4.07
N VAL A 52 -7.41 1.02 -3.26
CA VAL A 52 -6.01 0.76 -3.56
C VAL A 52 -5.38 0.03 -2.39
N GLU A 53 -4.69 -1.05 -2.67
CA GLU A 53 -3.82 -1.75 -1.73
C GLU A 53 -2.37 -1.31 -1.96
N ILE A 54 -1.69 -0.96 -0.88
CA ILE A 54 -0.31 -0.45 -0.93
C ILE A 54 0.51 -1.29 0.02
N SER A 55 1.65 -1.79 -0.45
CA SER A 55 2.59 -2.55 0.36
C SER A 55 4.00 -2.00 0.21
N LYS A 56 4.84 -2.20 1.23
CA LYS A 56 6.25 -1.80 1.17
C LYS A 56 7.01 -2.84 0.32
N ASN A 57 7.77 -2.36 -0.66
CA ASN A 57 8.87 -3.07 -1.30
C ASN A 57 9.81 -3.58 -0.20
N ALA A 58 9.87 -4.88 0.00
CA ALA A 58 10.91 -5.48 0.81
C ALA A 58 12.22 -5.39 0.02
N SER A 59 13.12 -4.50 0.43
CA SER A 59 14.45 -4.43 -0.15
C SER A 59 15.16 -5.76 0.10
N ILE A 60 15.97 -6.23 -0.87
CA ILE A 60 16.83 -7.41 -0.70
C ILE A 60 17.66 -7.26 0.58
N SER A 61 18.13 -6.04 0.89
CA SER A 61 18.87 -5.75 2.12
C SER A 61 18.07 -6.03 3.40
N GLU A 62 16.79 -5.63 3.44
CA GLU A 62 15.92 -5.85 4.60
C GLU A 62 15.59 -7.35 4.75
N LEU A 63 15.42 -8.06 3.63
CA LEU A 63 15.20 -9.51 3.62
C LEU A 63 16.40 -10.28 4.15
N THR A 64 17.63 -9.91 3.78
CA THR A 64 18.86 -10.53 4.35
C THR A 64 18.99 -10.29 5.84
N ALA A 65 18.73 -9.07 6.31
CA ALA A 65 18.83 -8.72 7.73
C ALA A 65 17.81 -9.50 8.59
N GLU A 66 16.59 -9.69 8.08
CA GLU A 66 15.55 -10.47 8.76
C GLU A 66 15.90 -11.97 8.79
N ILE A 67 16.50 -12.51 7.72
CA ILE A 67 16.95 -13.91 7.66
C ILE A 67 18.09 -14.15 8.65
N GLU A 68 19.08 -13.27 8.70
CA GLU A 68 20.20 -13.39 9.65
C GLU A 68 19.72 -13.38 11.10
N LYS A 69 18.78 -12.49 11.44
CA LYS A 69 18.18 -12.42 12.76
C LYS A 69 17.45 -13.72 13.15
N GLN A 70 16.69 -14.30 12.21
CA GLN A 70 16.02 -15.59 12.45
C GLN A 70 16.98 -16.78 12.56
N VAL A 71 18.16 -16.72 11.91
CA VAL A 71 19.19 -17.75 12.03
C VAL A 71 19.91 -17.66 13.39
N GLU A 72 20.13 -16.46 13.91
CA GLU A 72 20.76 -16.23 15.23
C GLU A 72 19.82 -16.59 16.39
N GLU A 73 18.53 -16.26 16.31
CA GLU A 73 17.54 -16.59 17.36
C GLU A 73 17.24 -18.10 17.47
N LYS A 74 17.62 -18.89 16.46
CA LYS A 74 17.47 -20.35 16.44
C LYS A 74 18.71 -21.13 16.89
N ARG A 75 19.79 -20.43 17.24
CA ARG A 75 21.01 -21.00 17.85
C ARG A 75 20.94 -20.97 19.37
#